data_AF-A0A2G5T0W8-F1
#
_entry.id   AF-A0A2G5T0W8-F1
#
_cell.length_a   1.000
_cell.length_b   1.000
_cell.length_c   1.000
_cell.angle_alpha   90.00
_cell.angle_beta   90.00
_cell.angle_gamma   90.00
#
_symmetry.space_group_name_H-M   'P 1'
#
loop_
_entity.id
_entity.type
_entity.pdbx_description
1 polymer ?
#
loop_
_entity_poly.entity_id
_entity_poly.type
_entity_poly.pdbx_seq_one_letter_code
_entity_poly.pdbx_strand_id
1 'polypeptide(L)'
;MSFLEHKRLEFQIILFNYCYRADVNYDDMMIWELKEDIRLNDFAQPACISNNPSLQATYTNVRLTSYGHNNTNFDNTDRKGIYMLRKGDFVIESLANMGRAFTIVDQHQKYSVRPGDSGGSVINDVNGRHYVIGVASRAIGSDPFRAEIASVYAHFNQICQYTGVC
;
A
#
# COMPACT_ATOMS: atom_id res chain seq x y z
N MET A 1 -0.34 -48.80 -5.84
CA MET A 1 -0.70 -47.84 -4.79
C MET A 1 0.30 -46.70 -4.89
N SER A 2 -0.01 -45.64 -5.66
CA SER A 2 0.91 -44.51 -5.84
C SER A 2 0.73 -43.53 -4.69
N PHE A 3 1.83 -43.21 -4.01
CA PHE A 3 1.87 -42.16 -3.01
C PHE A 3 1.64 -40.80 -3.71
N LEU A 4 0.59 -40.09 -3.30
CA LEU A 4 0.41 -38.67 -3.57
C LEU A 4 1.45 -37.92 -2.75
N GLU A 5 2.55 -37.50 -3.38
CA GLU A 5 3.38 -36.43 -2.82
C GLU A 5 2.55 -35.16 -2.72
N HIS A 6 2.15 -34.79 -1.51
CA HIS A 6 1.71 -33.44 -1.22
C HIS A 6 2.93 -32.52 -1.32
N LYS A 7 3.17 -31.95 -2.52
CA LYS A 7 4.05 -30.79 -2.64
C LYS A 7 3.51 -29.69 -1.73
N ARG A 8 4.18 -29.47 -0.61
CA ARG A 8 3.93 -28.34 0.28
C ARG A 8 4.21 -27.08 -0.54
N LEU A 9 3.18 -26.25 -0.71
CA LEU A 9 3.31 -24.97 -1.38
C LEU A 9 4.00 -24.02 -0.40
N GLU A 10 5.28 -23.75 -0.61
CA GLU A 10 6.02 -22.78 0.20
C GLU A 10 5.86 -21.40 -0.42
N PHE A 11 5.21 -20.49 0.32
CA PHE A 11 5.20 -19.06 0.02
C PHE A 11 6.31 -18.40 0.83
N GLN A 12 7.07 -17.50 0.23
CA GLN A 12 8.01 -16.67 0.97
C GLN A 12 7.33 -15.33 1.32
N ILE A 13 7.37 -15.01 2.61
CA ILE A 13 6.91 -13.73 3.14
C ILE A 13 8.11 -13.03 3.76
N ILE A 14 8.34 -11.78 3.36
CA ILE A 14 9.40 -10.94 3.92
C ILE A 14 8.72 -9.80 4.67
N LEU A 15 8.91 -9.81 5.99
CA LEU A 15 8.42 -8.76 6.88
C LEU A 15 9.61 -7.90 7.31
N PHE A 16 9.58 -6.62 6.94
CA PHE A 16 10.64 -5.70 7.32
C PHE A 16 10.59 -5.47 8.83
N ASN A 17 11.70 -5.75 9.55
CA ASN A 17 11.87 -5.47 10.97
C ASN A 17 10.67 -5.80 11.89
N TYR A 18 9.83 -6.77 11.52
CA TYR A 18 8.56 -7.06 12.21
C TYR A 18 8.76 -7.44 13.67
N CYS A 19 9.85 -8.18 13.95
CA CYS A 19 10.22 -8.57 15.31
C CYS A 19 10.68 -7.39 16.18
N TYR A 20 10.99 -6.22 15.59
CA TYR A 20 11.37 -5.02 16.32
C TYR A 20 10.14 -4.17 16.64
N ARG A 21 9.38 -3.75 15.61
CA ARG A 21 8.19 -2.90 15.78
C ARG A 21 7.32 -2.86 14.53
N ALA A 22 6.18 -3.57 14.56
CA ALA A 22 5.19 -3.56 13.48
C ALA A 22 4.23 -2.36 13.60
N ASP A 23 4.71 -1.16 13.29
CA ASP A 23 3.84 0.02 13.13
C ASP A 23 4.23 0.87 11.93
N VAL A 24 3.28 1.72 11.49
CA VAL A 24 3.38 2.55 10.29
C VAL A 24 4.60 3.45 10.22
N ASN A 25 5.11 3.91 11.36
CA ASN A 25 6.29 4.77 11.38
C ASN A 25 7.55 3.99 11.06
N TYR A 26 7.56 2.67 11.27
CA TYR A 26 8.77 1.86 11.12
C TYR A 26 8.68 0.99 9.88
N ASP A 27 7.80 0.00 9.85
CA ASP A 27 7.90 -1.08 8.88
C ASP A 27 6.54 -1.77 8.63
N ASP A 28 5.44 -1.00 8.51
CA ASP A 28 4.13 -1.55 8.13
C ASP A 28 4.05 -1.86 6.62
N MET A 29 4.97 -2.73 6.19
CA MET A 29 5.12 -3.19 4.81
C MET A 29 5.57 -4.65 4.82
N MET A 30 5.07 -5.39 3.83
CA MET A 30 5.41 -6.79 3.61
C MET A 30 5.64 -7.01 2.12
N ILE A 31 6.62 -7.85 1.78
CA ILE A 31 6.75 -8.43 0.44
C ILE A 31 6.24 -9.85 0.48
N TRP A 32 5.42 -10.19 -0.50
CA TRP A 32 4.90 -11.53 -0.70
C TRP A 32 5.36 -12.06 -2.05
N GLU A 33 6.16 -13.12 -2.02
CA GLU A 33 6.56 -13.84 -3.23
C GLU A 33 5.40 -14.71 -3.73
N LEU A 34 5.08 -14.56 -5.00
CA LEU A 34 4.08 -15.37 -5.66
C LEU A 34 4.66 -16.75 -5.95
N LYS A 35 3.84 -17.78 -5.78
CA LYS A 35 4.23 -19.16 -6.11
C LYS A 35 4.63 -19.33 -7.59
N GLU A 36 3.94 -18.61 -8.47
CA GLU A 36 4.12 -18.64 -9.91
C GLU A 36 4.00 -17.22 -10.45
N ASP A 37 4.80 -16.90 -11.47
CA ASP A 37 4.80 -15.59 -12.09
C ASP A 37 3.44 -15.27 -12.74
N ILE A 38 2.99 -14.03 -12.56
CA ILE A 38 1.82 -13.52 -13.28
C ILE A 38 2.20 -13.28 -14.74
N ARG A 39 1.43 -13.85 -15.67
CA ARG A 39 1.58 -13.54 -17.10
C ARG A 39 1.13 -12.12 -17.37
N LEU A 40 2.07 -11.29 -17.83
CA LEU A 40 1.80 -9.90 -18.14
C LEU A 40 0.87 -9.76 -19.35
N ASN A 41 -0.08 -8.84 -19.26
CA ASN A 41 -1.05 -8.50 -20.30
C ASN A 41 -1.64 -7.10 -20.04
N ASP A 42 -2.68 -6.71 -20.77
CA ASP A 42 -3.30 -5.38 -20.64
C ASP A 42 -4.00 -5.13 -19.29
N PHE A 43 -4.27 -6.19 -18.51
CA PHE A 43 -4.91 -6.14 -17.20
C PHE A 43 -3.94 -6.40 -16.03
N ALA A 44 -2.74 -6.93 -16.31
CA ALA A 44 -1.75 -7.31 -15.32
C ALA A 44 -0.37 -6.82 -15.73
N GLN A 45 0.07 -5.72 -15.13
CA GLN A 45 1.39 -5.12 -15.35
C GLN A 45 1.99 -4.67 -14.00
N PRO A 46 3.31 -4.80 -13.82
CA PRO A 46 3.95 -4.27 -12.63
C PRO A 46 3.92 -2.74 -12.65
N ALA A 47 3.69 -2.14 -11.49
CA ALA A 47 3.92 -0.72 -11.28
C ALA A 47 5.42 -0.48 -11.00
N CYS A 48 5.89 0.74 -11.26
CA CYS A 48 7.26 1.13 -10.96
C CYS A 48 7.41 1.39 -9.45
N ILE A 49 8.62 1.20 -8.94
CA ILE A 49 9.07 1.78 -7.66
C ILE A 49 10.19 2.78 -7.95
N SER A 50 10.53 3.63 -6.99
CA SER A 50 11.58 4.63 -7.20
C SER A 50 12.29 5.00 -5.91
N ASN A 51 13.58 5.27 -6.03
CA ASN A 51 14.39 5.90 -4.99
C ASN A 51 14.38 7.44 -5.09
N ASN A 52 13.52 8.03 -5.94
CA ASN A 52 13.42 9.48 -6.06
C ASN A 52 12.52 10.05 -4.95
N PRO A 53 13.07 10.77 -3.96
CA PRO A 53 12.28 11.33 -2.85
C PRO A 53 11.26 12.38 -3.31
N SER A 54 11.44 12.98 -4.50
CA SER A 54 10.52 14.00 -5.00
C SER A 54 9.11 13.45 -5.26
N LEU A 55 8.97 12.13 -5.50
CA LEU A 55 7.66 11.50 -5.71
C LEU A 55 6.83 11.43 -4.43
N GLN A 56 7.47 11.58 -3.26
CA GLN A 56 6.82 11.63 -1.94
C GLN A 56 6.86 13.04 -1.35
N ALA A 57 7.16 14.09 -2.12
CA ALA A 57 7.18 15.44 -1.60
C ALA A 57 5.77 15.87 -1.13
N THR A 58 5.71 16.72 -0.10
CA THR A 58 4.44 17.34 0.32
C THR A 58 3.78 18.08 -0.84
N TYR A 59 2.45 18.13 -0.86
CA TYR A 59 1.63 18.67 -1.94
C TYR A 59 1.65 17.86 -3.25
N THR A 60 2.28 16.68 -3.26
CA THR A 60 2.17 15.74 -4.38
C THR A 60 0.78 15.11 -4.41
N ASN A 61 0.15 15.12 -5.59
CA ASN A 61 -1.10 14.40 -5.82
C ASN A 61 -0.83 12.90 -5.92
N VAL A 62 -1.64 12.12 -5.23
CA VAL A 62 -1.52 10.68 -5.18
C VAL A 62 -2.89 10.02 -5.30
N ARG A 63 -2.90 8.79 -5.75
CA ARG A 63 -4.09 7.97 -5.89
C ARG A 63 -3.96 6.73 -5.03
N LEU A 64 -4.96 6.45 -4.20
CA LEU A 64 -5.07 5.19 -3.49
C LEU A 64 -6.10 4.31 -4.19
N THR A 65 -5.74 3.05 -4.43
CA THR A 65 -6.65 2.06 -5.02
C THR A 65 -6.64 0.79 -4.16
N SER A 66 -7.79 0.41 -3.60
CA SER A 66 -7.89 -0.74 -2.69
C SER A 66 -9.33 -1.26 -2.56
N TYR A 67 -9.52 -2.36 -1.80
CA TYR A 67 -10.77 -3.13 -1.72
C TYR A 67 -11.52 -3.00 -0.37
N GLY A 68 -11.18 -2.03 0.47
CA GLY A 68 -11.88 -1.79 1.74
C GLY A 68 -13.35 -1.43 1.55
N HIS A 69 -14.13 -1.55 2.63
CA HIS A 69 -15.57 -1.33 2.56
C HIS A 69 -15.95 0.14 2.33
N ASN A 70 -17.13 0.37 1.79
CA ASN A 70 -17.68 1.71 1.51
C ASN A 70 -18.60 2.29 2.61
N ASN A 71 -18.71 1.62 3.76
CA ASN A 71 -19.58 2.06 4.85
C ASN A 71 -19.09 3.34 5.54
N THR A 72 -20.02 4.18 5.98
CA THR A 72 -19.74 5.32 6.86
C THR A 72 -19.38 4.87 8.28
N ASN A 73 -20.00 3.78 8.77
CA ASN A 73 -19.57 3.09 9.97
C ASN A 73 -18.16 2.51 9.75
N PHE A 74 -17.18 3.05 10.46
CA PHE A 74 -15.77 2.72 10.25
C PHE A 74 -15.45 1.25 10.44
N ASP A 75 -16.03 0.60 11.45
CA ASP A 75 -15.79 -0.81 11.73
C ASP A 75 -16.75 -1.75 10.98
N ASN A 76 -17.63 -1.19 10.13
CA ASN A 76 -18.65 -1.93 9.38
C ASN A 76 -19.48 -2.89 10.27
N THR A 77 -19.77 -2.52 11.53
CA THR A 77 -20.42 -3.42 12.50
C THR A 77 -21.86 -3.76 12.13
N ASP A 78 -22.53 -2.92 11.35
CA ASP A 78 -23.86 -3.17 10.81
C ASP A 78 -23.85 -4.05 9.54
N ARG A 79 -22.66 -4.39 9.03
CA ARG A 79 -22.41 -5.23 7.84
C ARG A 79 -23.06 -4.72 6.56
N LYS A 80 -23.35 -3.42 6.46
CA LYS A 80 -23.92 -2.81 5.25
C LYS A 80 -22.88 -2.40 4.22
N GLY A 81 -21.62 -2.28 4.64
CA GLY A 81 -20.50 -1.98 3.76
C GLY A 81 -20.14 -3.15 2.86
N ILE A 82 -19.92 -2.85 1.59
CA ILE A 82 -19.47 -3.82 0.60
C ILE A 82 -17.98 -3.57 0.35
N TYR A 83 -17.18 -4.63 0.43
CA TYR A 83 -15.77 -4.63 0.03
C TYR A 83 -15.69 -4.66 -1.49
N MET A 84 -15.18 -3.58 -2.08
CA MET A 84 -15.13 -3.42 -3.52
C MET A 84 -13.94 -2.55 -3.91
N LEU A 85 -13.49 -2.70 -5.16
CA LEU A 85 -12.43 -1.85 -5.69
C LEU A 85 -12.88 -0.40 -5.66
N ARG A 86 -12.13 0.43 -4.93
CA ARG A 86 -12.35 1.87 -4.83
C ARG A 86 -11.07 2.59 -5.21
N LYS A 87 -11.26 3.79 -5.74
CA LYS A 87 -10.22 4.76 -6.04
C LYS A 87 -10.52 6.05 -5.29
N GLY A 88 -9.53 6.60 -4.60
CA GLY A 88 -9.57 7.96 -4.08
C GLY A 88 -8.34 8.75 -4.53
N ASP A 89 -8.53 10.04 -4.77
CA ASP A 89 -7.47 10.98 -5.09
C ASP A 89 -7.18 11.84 -3.83
N PHE A 90 -5.90 11.95 -3.48
CA PHE A 90 -5.43 12.56 -2.23
C PHE A 90 -4.21 13.44 -2.50
N VAL A 91 -3.80 14.20 -1.49
CA VAL A 91 -2.56 14.99 -1.49
C VAL A 91 -1.70 14.55 -0.31
N ILE A 92 -0.38 14.48 -0.50
CA ILE A 92 0.57 14.28 0.61
C ILE A 92 0.57 15.55 1.47
N GLU A 93 0.10 15.45 2.70
CA GLU A 93 0.00 16.57 3.65
C GLU A 93 1.31 16.77 4.40
N SER A 94 1.89 15.69 4.94
CA SER A 94 3.08 15.75 5.78
C SER A 94 3.91 14.47 5.72
N LEU A 95 5.18 14.61 6.09
CA LEU A 95 6.12 13.49 6.23
C LEU A 95 6.36 13.20 7.71
N ALA A 96 6.49 11.93 8.06
CA ALA A 96 6.74 11.46 9.40
C ALA A 96 7.97 10.54 9.45
N ASN A 97 8.59 10.46 10.63
CA ASN A 97 9.75 9.61 10.93
C ASN A 97 10.85 9.63 9.84
N MET A 98 11.37 10.82 9.53
CA MET A 98 12.41 11.01 8.51
C MET A 98 12.03 10.49 7.11
N GLY A 99 10.73 10.49 6.79
CA GLY A 99 10.20 10.05 5.50
C GLY A 99 9.81 8.57 5.44
N ARG A 100 9.95 7.80 6.53
CA ARG A 100 9.50 6.39 6.61
C ARG A 100 7.98 6.24 6.57
N ALA A 101 7.25 7.28 6.93
CA ALA A 101 5.82 7.38 6.77
C ALA A 101 5.42 8.75 6.23
N PHE A 102 4.22 8.84 5.68
CA PHE A 102 3.62 10.11 5.29
C PHE A 102 2.11 10.09 5.45
N THR A 103 1.52 11.27 5.63
CA THR A 103 0.09 11.45 5.73
C THR A 103 -0.47 11.91 4.40
N ILE A 104 -1.52 11.26 3.93
CA ILE A 104 -2.32 11.72 2.79
C ILE A 104 -3.66 12.27 3.30
N VAL A 105 -4.18 13.30 2.63
CA VAL A 105 -5.46 13.94 2.94
C VAL A 105 -6.30 14.06 1.68
N ASP A 106 -7.60 13.78 1.77
CA ASP A 106 -8.54 14.13 0.71
C ASP A 106 -9.01 15.56 0.96
N GLN A 107 -8.55 16.51 0.14
CA GLN A 107 -8.93 17.92 0.25
C GLN A 107 -10.43 18.16 0.00
N HIS A 108 -11.14 17.22 -0.62
CA HIS A 108 -12.56 17.29 -0.92
C HIS A 108 -13.45 16.53 0.08
N GLN A 109 -12.87 15.83 1.07
CA GLN A 109 -13.60 15.07 2.09
C GLN A 109 -14.57 14.02 1.53
N LYS A 110 -14.24 13.39 0.40
CA LYS A 110 -15.08 12.37 -0.26
C LYS A 110 -14.63 10.96 0.06
N TYR A 111 -13.33 10.75 0.27
CA TYR A 111 -12.71 9.44 0.38
C TYR A 111 -11.99 9.31 1.71
N SER A 112 -12.34 8.25 2.45
CA SER A 112 -11.60 7.79 3.62
C SER A 112 -11.04 6.41 3.34
N VAL A 113 -9.81 6.18 3.80
CA VAL A 113 -9.28 4.83 3.99
C VAL A 113 -10.13 4.13 5.05
N ARG A 114 -10.42 2.85 4.85
CA ARG A 114 -11.31 2.02 5.67
C ARG A 114 -10.68 0.65 5.93
N PRO A 115 -11.13 -0.10 6.94
CA PRO A 115 -10.80 -1.51 7.08
C PRO A 115 -10.94 -2.29 5.77
N GLY A 116 -9.91 -3.07 5.45
CA GLY A 116 -9.75 -3.76 4.17
C GLY A 116 -8.98 -2.98 3.10
N ASP A 117 -8.69 -1.68 3.31
CA ASP A 117 -7.79 -0.94 2.42
C ASP A 117 -6.30 -1.17 2.72
N SER A 118 -5.96 -1.65 3.93
CA SER A 118 -4.59 -1.90 4.38
C SER A 118 -3.82 -2.80 3.40
N GLY A 119 -2.57 -2.43 3.10
CA GLY A 119 -1.78 -3.06 2.05
C GLY A 119 -2.03 -2.49 0.64
N GLY A 120 -3.06 -1.66 0.46
CA GLY A 120 -3.39 -1.03 -0.81
C GLY A 120 -2.33 -0.04 -1.30
N SER A 121 -2.19 0.05 -2.62
CA SER A 121 -1.14 0.87 -3.24
C SER A 121 -1.49 2.35 -3.24
N VAL A 122 -0.53 3.19 -2.80
CA VAL A 122 -0.53 4.63 -3.02
C VAL A 122 0.37 4.95 -4.19
N ILE A 123 -0.24 5.51 -5.24
CA ILE A 123 0.35 5.67 -6.56
C ILE A 123 0.56 7.15 -6.85
N ASN A 124 1.74 7.49 -7.35
CA ASN A 124 2.00 8.76 -8.03
C ASN A 124 2.17 8.51 -9.53
N ASP A 125 1.42 9.24 -10.34
CA ASP A 125 1.39 9.11 -11.79
C ASP A 125 2.33 10.13 -12.43
N VAL A 126 3.40 9.67 -13.09
CA VAL A 126 4.43 10.54 -13.70
C VAL A 126 4.65 10.15 -15.14
N ASN A 127 4.36 11.07 -16.08
CA ASN A 127 4.58 10.88 -17.52
C ASN A 127 3.97 9.56 -18.06
N GLY A 128 2.77 9.21 -17.59
CA GLY A 128 2.07 7.97 -17.98
C GLY A 128 2.56 6.70 -17.32
N ARG A 129 3.49 6.78 -16.34
CA ARG A 129 3.93 5.63 -15.52
C ARG A 129 3.34 5.70 -14.12
N HIS A 130 2.94 4.54 -13.60
CA HIS A 130 2.42 4.38 -12.25
C HIS A 130 3.56 4.03 -11.29
N TYR A 131 3.86 4.88 -10.32
CA TYR A 131 4.85 4.60 -9.27
C TYR A 131 4.14 4.28 -7.97
N VAL A 132 4.39 3.12 -7.39
CA VAL A 132 3.99 2.83 -6.00
C VAL A 132 4.98 3.54 -5.09
N ILE A 133 4.50 4.55 -4.39
CA ILE A 133 5.33 5.35 -3.47
C ILE A 133 5.02 5.06 -2.01
N GLY A 134 3.92 4.36 -1.73
CA GLY A 134 3.54 3.99 -0.38
C GLY A 134 2.51 2.88 -0.33
N VAL A 135 2.36 2.32 0.87
CA VAL A 135 1.41 1.25 1.20
C VAL A 135 0.46 1.77 2.27
N ALA A 136 -0.84 1.67 2.01
CA ALA A 136 -1.88 2.12 2.93
C ALA A 136 -1.80 1.32 4.24
N SER A 137 -1.63 2.02 5.36
CA SER A 137 -1.55 1.40 6.68
C SER A 137 -2.86 1.59 7.43
N ARG A 138 -3.13 2.82 7.89
CA ARG A 138 -4.31 3.14 8.71
C ARG A 138 -4.90 4.51 8.40
N ALA A 139 -6.21 4.62 8.62
CA ALA A 139 -6.87 5.93 8.67
C ALA A 139 -6.53 6.65 9.98
N ILE A 140 -6.39 7.97 9.92
CA ILE A 140 -6.21 8.83 11.09
C ILE A 140 -7.18 10.00 11.01
N GLY A 141 -8.08 10.10 11.99
CA GLY A 141 -9.10 11.16 12.04
C GLY A 141 -10.31 10.93 11.14
N SER A 142 -11.35 11.71 11.41
CA SER A 142 -12.64 11.66 10.71
C SER A 142 -12.99 12.96 9.99
N ASP A 143 -12.25 14.04 10.25
CA ASP A 143 -12.40 15.35 9.60
C ASP A 143 -11.13 16.20 9.82
N PRO A 144 -10.36 16.52 8.76
CA PRO A 144 -10.45 15.95 7.44
C PRO A 144 -10.07 14.45 7.41
N PHE A 145 -10.55 13.72 6.40
CA PHE A 145 -10.13 12.33 6.15
C PHE A 145 -8.65 12.28 5.80
N ARG A 146 -7.89 11.67 6.70
CA ARG A 146 -6.46 11.42 6.52
C ARG A 146 -6.13 9.95 6.68
N ALA A 147 -5.01 9.55 6.10
CA ALA A 147 -4.44 8.23 6.30
C ALA A 147 -2.92 8.32 6.42
N GLU A 148 -2.35 7.46 7.26
CA GLU A 148 -0.91 7.25 7.33
C GLU A 148 -0.52 6.11 6.40
N ILE A 149 0.56 6.35 5.67
CA ILE A 149 1.06 5.52 4.59
C ILE A 149 2.51 5.16 4.90
N ALA A 150 2.85 3.87 4.80
CA ALA A 150 4.24 3.41 4.90
C ALA A 150 4.97 3.73 3.59
N SER A 151 6.18 4.27 3.67
CA SER A 151 6.94 4.76 2.51
C SER A 151 7.65 3.64 1.76
N VAL A 152 7.38 3.51 0.45
CA VAL A 152 8.17 2.63 -0.43
C VAL A 152 9.58 3.18 -0.64
N TYR A 153 9.72 4.51 -0.76
CA TYR A 153 11.02 5.16 -0.91
C TYR A 153 11.97 4.82 0.26
N ALA A 154 11.49 4.89 1.50
CA ALA A 154 12.30 4.61 2.68
C ALA A 154 12.79 3.16 2.75
N HIS A 155 12.07 2.24 2.10
CA HIS A 155 12.40 0.82 2.03
C HIS A 155 12.99 0.39 0.69
N PHE A 156 13.25 1.31 -0.26
CA PHE A 156 13.68 0.99 -1.63
C PHE A 156 14.88 0.06 -1.67
N ASN A 157 15.92 0.35 -0.88
CA ASN A 157 17.13 -0.48 -0.85
C ASN A 157 16.85 -1.88 -0.32
N GLN A 158 15.96 -2.03 0.66
CA GLN A 158 15.59 -3.34 1.20
C GLN A 158 14.75 -4.11 0.17
N ILE A 159 13.80 -3.45 -0.49
CA ILE A 159 13.01 -4.04 -1.59
C ILE A 159 13.94 -4.55 -2.69
N CYS A 160 14.85 -3.71 -3.18
CA CYS A 160 15.84 -4.06 -4.20
C CYS A 160 16.76 -5.21 -3.75
N GLN A 161 17.21 -5.20 -2.49
CA GLN A 161 18.03 -6.28 -1.92
C GLN A 161 17.29 -7.62 -1.87
N TYR A 162 16.02 -7.64 -1.45
CA TYR A 162 15.27 -8.88 -1.25
C TYR A 162 14.61 -9.42 -2.52
N THR A 163 14.33 -8.56 -3.50
CA THR A 163 13.56 -8.95 -4.69
C THR A 163 14.29 -8.77 -6.00
N GLY A 164 15.39 -7.99 -6.03
CA GLY A 164 16.02 -7.55 -7.27
C GLY A 164 15.20 -6.51 -8.05
N VAL A 165 14.03 -6.07 -7.56
CA VAL A 165 13.23 -5.01 -8.19
C VAL A 165 13.72 -3.65 -7.70
N CYS A 166 14.15 -2.84 -8.65
CA CYS A 166 14.67 -1.48 -8.51
C CYS A 166 14.26 -0.71 -9.79
#